data_AF-A0A127QD64-F1
#
_entry.id   AF-A0A127QD64-F1
#
_cell.length_a   1.000
_cell.length_b   1.000
_cell.length_c   1.000
_cell.angle_alpha   90.00
_cell.angle_beta   90.00
_cell.angle_gamma   90.00
#
_symmetry.space_group_name_H-M   'P 1'
#
loop_
_entity.id
_entity.type
_entity.pdbx_description
1 polymer ?
#
loop_
_entity_poly.entity_id
_entity_poly.type
_entity_poly.pdbx_seq_one_letter_code
_entity_poly.pdbx_strand_id
1 'polypeptide(L)'
;MTVAGMLRDKDVMQAANACLQKHPRGDTIFVENVYPMNHGMVGIVTADTSGRRYDCNVDLGSGKVRSSEPIVEPKGPLFVSIGQNKSAPKGECFSSDPLVIDKQLQGWLLTQTGKCGGTSWNGIATATKNPQNQ
;
A
#
# COMPACT_ATOMS: atom_id res chain seq x y z
N MET A 1 8.66 12.48 -14.90
CA MET A 1 8.93 13.73 -14.16
C MET A 1 9.33 13.34 -12.74
N THR A 2 10.41 13.89 -12.19
CA THR A 2 10.90 13.48 -10.86
C THR A 2 10.18 14.24 -9.74
N VAL A 3 10.13 13.66 -8.53
CA VAL A 3 9.57 14.32 -7.33
C VAL A 3 10.19 15.69 -7.11
N ALA A 4 11.53 15.77 -7.16
CA ALA A 4 12.26 17.04 -7.03
C ALA A 4 11.93 18.05 -8.15
N GLY A 5 11.56 17.58 -9.35
CA GLY A 5 11.10 18.43 -10.43
C GLY A 5 9.71 19.01 -10.15
N MET A 6 8.78 18.20 -9.63
CA MET A 6 7.42 18.63 -9.29
C MET A 6 7.41 19.60 -8.11
N LEU A 7 8.23 19.37 -7.08
CA LEU A 7 8.32 20.22 -5.89
C LEU A 7 8.94 21.62 -6.16
N ARG A 8 9.41 21.90 -7.37
CA ARG A 8 9.79 23.26 -7.79
C ARG A 8 8.59 24.14 -8.12
N ASP A 9 7.45 23.53 -8.43
CA ASP A 9 6.19 24.23 -8.62
C ASP A 9 5.65 24.70 -7.26
N LYS A 10 5.23 25.96 -7.19
CA LYS A 10 4.84 26.60 -5.93
C LYS A 10 3.54 26.02 -5.37
N ASP A 11 2.61 25.69 -6.25
CA ASP A 11 1.29 25.16 -5.88
C ASP A 11 1.44 23.70 -5.44
N VAL A 12 2.30 22.94 -6.12
CA VAL A 12 2.67 21.57 -5.70
C VAL A 12 3.40 21.57 -4.35
N MET A 13 4.32 22.52 -4.12
CA MET A 13 5.01 22.62 -2.83
C MET A 13 4.05 23.04 -1.70
N GLN A 14 3.10 23.93 -1.98
CA GLN A 14 2.03 24.26 -1.03
C GLN A 14 1.18 23.02 -0.70
N ALA A 15 0.79 22.24 -1.71
CA ALA A 15 0.06 21.00 -1.52
C ALA A 15 0.86 19.98 -0.68
N ALA A 16 2.16 19.84 -0.94
CA ALA A 16 3.05 18.97 -0.18
C ALA A 16 3.10 19.36 1.30
N ASN A 17 3.23 20.66 1.59
CA ASN A 17 3.19 21.16 2.97
C ASN A 17 1.84 20.88 3.64
N ALA A 18 0.73 21.02 2.92
CA ALA A 18 -0.60 20.70 3.44
C ALA A 18 -0.74 19.21 3.79
N CYS A 19 -0.18 18.31 2.96
CA CYS A 19 -0.16 16.88 3.23
C CYS A 19 0.75 16.52 4.41
N LEU A 20 1.93 17.11 4.51
CA LEU A 20 2.82 16.91 5.66
C LEU A 20 2.15 17.33 6.98
N GLN A 21 1.35 18.40 6.98
CA GLN A 21 0.57 18.82 8.15
C GLN A 21 -0.59 17.86 8.50
N LYS A 22 -1.11 17.11 7.52
CA LYS A 22 -2.17 16.12 7.72
C LYS A 22 -1.65 14.74 8.09
N HIS A 23 -0.37 14.46 7.85
CA HIS A 23 0.26 13.21 8.25
C HIS A 23 0.21 13.07 9.78
N PRO A 24 -0.27 11.93 10.33
CA PRO A 24 -0.29 11.73 11.78
C PRO A 24 1.10 11.84 12.40
N ARG A 25 1.20 12.29 13.66
CA ARG A 25 2.50 12.53 14.31
C ARG A 25 3.46 11.34 14.15
N GLY A 26 4.65 11.63 13.65
CA GLY A 26 5.82 10.76 13.54
C GLY A 26 7.09 11.59 13.72
N ASP A 27 8.22 10.97 14.05
CA ASP A 27 9.44 11.69 14.44
C ASP A 27 9.99 12.56 13.30
N THR A 28 10.03 12.03 12.08
CA THR A 28 10.42 12.76 10.88
C THR A 28 9.48 12.37 9.75
N ILE A 29 8.72 13.35 9.25
CA ILE A 29 7.74 13.18 8.18
C ILE A 29 8.31 13.83 6.91
N PHE A 30 8.23 13.13 5.79
CA PHE A 30 8.78 13.57 4.51
C PHE A 30 7.87 13.22 3.33
N VAL A 31 8.09 13.91 2.20
CA VAL A 31 7.42 13.59 0.93
C VAL A 31 8.22 12.49 0.25
N GLU A 32 7.58 11.36 0.03
CA GLU A 32 8.17 10.22 -0.66
C GLU A 32 7.87 10.27 -2.16
N ASN A 33 6.65 10.64 -2.54
CA ASN A 33 6.23 10.70 -3.93
C ASN A 33 5.24 11.84 -4.20
N VAL A 34 5.22 12.30 -5.45
CA VAL A 34 4.26 13.28 -5.97
C VAL A 34 3.83 12.82 -7.36
N TYR A 35 2.53 12.82 -7.63
CA TYR A 35 1.98 12.40 -8.92
C TYR A 35 0.79 13.27 -9.34
N PRO A 36 0.66 13.60 -10.65
CA PRO A 36 -0.47 14.37 -11.14
C PRO A 36 -1.76 13.55 -11.08
N MET A 37 -2.87 14.20 -10.79
CA MET A 37 -4.21 13.63 -10.86
C MET A 37 -5.10 14.45 -11.80
N ASN A 38 -6.26 13.91 -12.15
CA ASN A 38 -7.24 14.61 -12.99
C ASN A 38 -7.88 15.79 -12.24
N HIS A 39 -8.49 16.72 -12.98
CA HIS A 39 -9.27 17.85 -12.45
C HIS A 39 -8.49 18.82 -11.54
N GLY A 40 -7.21 19.07 -11.86
CA GLY A 40 -6.40 20.05 -11.10
C GLY A 40 -6.00 19.56 -9.71
N MET A 41 -6.00 18.24 -9.50
CA MET A 41 -5.58 17.60 -8.27
C MET A 41 -4.12 17.14 -8.38
N VAL A 42 -3.45 17.06 -7.23
CA VAL A 42 -2.15 16.40 -7.08
C VAL A 42 -2.23 15.37 -5.95
N GLY A 43 -1.66 14.20 -6.18
CA GLY A 43 -1.49 13.16 -5.18
C GLY A 43 -0.09 13.22 -4.59
N ILE A 44 0.01 13.11 -3.28
CA ILE A 44 1.26 13.24 -2.54
C ILE A 44 1.34 12.11 -1.54
N VAL A 45 2.36 11.27 -1.68
CA VAL A 45 2.65 10.24 -0.69
C VAL A 45 3.60 10.82 0.35
N THR A 46 3.12 10.84 1.59
CA THR A 46 3.92 11.23 2.76
C THR A 46 4.30 9.98 3.56
N ALA A 47 5.50 9.97 4.12
CA ALA A 47 5.99 8.87 4.92
C ALA A 47 6.68 9.38 6.18
N ASP A 48 6.77 8.54 7.21
CA ASP A 48 7.59 8.78 8.38
C ASP A 48 8.70 7.72 8.55
N THR A 49 9.60 7.95 9.51
CA THR A 49 10.70 7.02 9.85
C THR A 49 10.25 5.66 10.36
N SER A 50 8.97 5.50 10.75
CA SER A 50 8.40 4.20 11.11
C SER A 50 7.95 3.39 9.89
N GLY A 51 8.00 3.99 8.69
CA GLY A 51 7.52 3.40 7.45
C GLY A 51 6.01 3.53 7.27
N ARG A 52 5.31 4.33 8.09
CA ARG A 52 3.90 4.63 7.85
C ARG A 52 3.80 5.58 6.68
N ARG A 53 2.97 5.23 5.71
CA ARG A 53 2.77 5.99 4.47
C ARG A 53 1.31 6.44 4.39
N TYR A 54 1.08 7.62 3.83
CA TYR A 54 -0.26 8.19 3.62
C TYR A 54 -0.36 8.75 2.21
N ASP A 55 -1.44 8.41 1.52
CA ASP A 55 -1.80 8.96 0.21
C ASP A 55 -2.73 10.16 0.41
N CYS A 56 -2.25 11.34 0.04
CA CYS A 56 -2.91 12.61 0.28
C CYS A 56 -3.22 13.32 -1.02
N ASN A 57 -4.50 13.63 -1.25
CA ASN A 57 -4.98 14.26 -2.47
C ASN A 57 -5.32 15.73 -2.19
N VAL A 58 -4.75 16.63 -2.99
CA VAL A 58 -4.88 18.08 -2.80
C VAL A 58 -5.35 18.75 -4.07
N ASP A 59 -6.28 19.69 -3.92
CA ASP A 59 -6.75 20.58 -4.96
C ASP A 59 -5.73 21.72 -5.16
N LEU A 60 -5.07 21.78 -6.33
CA LEU A 60 -3.99 22.74 -6.59
C LEU A 60 -4.51 24.20 -6.60
N GLY A 61 -5.75 24.43 -7.04
CA GLY A 61 -6.30 25.78 -7.14
C GLY A 61 -6.63 26.41 -5.77
N SER A 62 -6.93 25.58 -4.76
CA SER A 62 -7.27 26.04 -3.41
C SER A 62 -6.25 25.66 -2.33
N GLY A 63 -5.32 24.74 -2.63
CA GLY A 63 -4.42 24.12 -1.65
C GLY A 63 -5.13 23.25 -0.62
N LYS A 64 -6.42 22.93 -0.81
CA LYS A 64 -7.22 22.19 0.17
C LYS A 64 -7.01 20.68 0.04
N VAL A 65 -6.62 20.04 1.14
CA VAL A 65 -6.57 18.58 1.24
C VAL A 65 -7.99 18.01 1.16
N ARG A 66 -8.24 17.14 0.18
CA ARG A 66 -9.53 16.46 -0.03
C ARG A 66 -9.60 15.13 0.70
N SER A 67 -8.51 14.37 0.69
CA SER A 67 -8.37 13.11 1.42
C SER A 67 -6.91 12.93 1.86
N SER A 68 -6.71 12.18 2.94
CA SER A 68 -5.40 11.76 3.42
C SER A 68 -5.59 10.43 4.12
N GLU A 69 -5.28 9.34 3.43
CA GLU A 69 -5.59 7.98 3.88
C GLU A 69 -4.31 7.18 4.08
N PRO A 70 -4.24 6.30 5.10
CA PRO A 70 -3.08 5.46 5.28
C PRO A 70 -2.92 4.53 4.08
N ILE A 71 -1.72 4.47 3.52
CA ILE A 71 -1.34 3.41 2.60
C ILE A 71 -1.09 2.18 3.47
N VAL A 72 -2.09 1.30 3.50
CA VAL A 72 -1.95 -0.01 4.13
C VAL A 72 -1.15 -0.87 3.15
N GLU A 73 0.16 -0.92 3.35
CA GLU A 73 0.97 -1.92 2.68
C GLU A 73 0.53 -3.30 3.18
N PRO A 74 0.37 -4.28 2.27
CA PRO A 74 0.23 -5.68 2.63
C PRO A 74 1.34 -6.07 3.59
N LYS A 75 1.05 -6.09 4.90
CA LYS A 75 1.90 -6.84 5.83
C LYS A 75 1.88 -8.26 5.29
N GLY A 76 3.03 -8.89 5.02
CA GLY A 76 3.15 -10.27 4.50
C GLY A 76 3.44 -10.39 3.00
N PRO A 77 3.80 -11.60 2.51
CA PRO A 77 4.32 -11.76 1.16
C PRO A 77 3.26 -11.49 0.09
N LEU A 78 3.59 -10.63 -0.88
CA LEU A 78 2.74 -10.34 -2.06
C LEU A 78 2.57 -11.55 -3.00
N PHE A 79 3.45 -12.54 -2.86
CA PHE A 79 3.45 -13.75 -3.66
C PHE A 79 3.79 -14.96 -2.80
N VAL A 80 3.02 -16.03 -2.98
CA VAL A 80 3.32 -17.34 -2.39
C VAL A 80 3.46 -18.35 -3.51
N SER A 81 4.61 -19.02 -3.55
CA SER A 81 4.89 -20.02 -4.59
C SER A 81 4.02 -21.27 -4.41
N ILE A 82 3.74 -21.96 -5.53
CA ILE A 82 3.04 -23.25 -5.52
C ILE A 82 3.81 -24.33 -4.73
N GLY A 83 5.15 -24.19 -4.62
CA GLY A 83 6.01 -25.05 -3.82
C GLY A 83 5.80 -24.91 -2.31
N GLN A 84 5.37 -23.72 -1.86
CA GLN A 84 5.03 -23.47 -0.46
C GLN A 84 3.57 -23.80 -0.17
N ASN A 85 2.65 -23.33 -1.02
CA ASN A 85 1.21 -23.59 -0.89
C ASN A 85 0.63 -24.07 -2.21
N LYS A 86 0.27 -25.36 -2.25
CA LYS A 86 -0.38 -25.99 -3.40
C LYS A 86 -1.78 -25.42 -3.70
N SER A 87 -2.45 -24.90 -2.67
CA SER A 87 -3.78 -24.30 -2.76
C SER A 87 -3.70 -22.80 -2.54
N ALA A 88 -4.61 -22.04 -3.15
CA ALA A 88 -4.73 -20.61 -2.93
C ALA A 88 -4.84 -20.31 -1.43
N PRO A 89 -3.95 -19.49 -0.86
CA PRO A 89 -4.08 -19.04 0.52
C PRO A 89 -5.47 -18.40 0.72
N LYS A 90 -6.08 -18.64 1.88
CA LYS A 90 -7.37 -18.06 2.24
C LYS A 90 -7.21 -17.24 3.49
N GLY A 91 -7.88 -16.10 3.54
CA GLY A 91 -7.95 -15.24 4.70
C GLY A 91 -9.04 -14.20 4.52
N GLU A 92 -9.53 -13.65 5.63
CA GLU A 92 -10.56 -12.60 5.62
C GLU A 92 -10.03 -11.26 5.09
N CYS A 93 -8.70 -11.11 5.07
CA CYS A 93 -8.01 -9.85 4.86
C CYS A 93 -7.29 -9.73 3.52
N PHE A 94 -7.36 -10.74 2.66
CA PHE A 94 -6.72 -10.70 1.35
C PHE A 94 -7.44 -11.61 0.35
N SER A 95 -7.34 -11.29 -0.93
CA SER A 95 -7.69 -12.20 -2.02
C SER A 95 -6.43 -12.84 -2.60
N SER A 96 -6.61 -14.01 -3.20
CA SER A 96 -5.54 -14.77 -3.84
C SER A 96 -5.86 -14.99 -5.31
N ASP A 97 -5.03 -14.45 -6.18
CA ASP A 97 -5.16 -14.57 -7.63
C ASP A 97 -4.04 -15.48 -8.18
N PRO A 98 -4.35 -16.44 -9.08
CA PRO A 98 -3.33 -17.33 -9.63
C PRO A 98 -2.35 -16.57 -10.52
N LEU A 99 -1.05 -16.74 -10.27
CA LEU A 99 0.00 -16.31 -11.18
C LEU A 99 0.37 -17.46 -12.11
N VAL A 100 -0.01 -17.34 -13.38
CA VAL A 100 0.28 -18.32 -14.43
C VAL A 100 1.31 -17.72 -15.40
N ILE A 101 2.45 -18.39 -15.54
CA ILE A 101 3.52 -18.04 -16.49
C ILE A 101 3.75 -19.26 -17.37
N ASP A 102 3.80 -19.07 -18.69
CA ASP A 102 3.96 -20.15 -19.67
C ASP A 102 2.95 -21.30 -19.50
N LYS A 103 1.70 -20.94 -19.16
CA LYS A 103 0.60 -21.87 -18.87
C LYS A 103 0.84 -22.78 -17.65
N GLN A 104 1.86 -22.50 -16.84
CA GLN A 104 2.16 -23.19 -15.59
C GLN A 104 1.80 -22.29 -14.40
N LEU A 105 1.07 -22.84 -13.42
CA LEU A 105 0.77 -22.14 -12.18
C LEU A 105 2.04 -22.02 -11.34
N GLN A 106 2.50 -20.79 -11.14
CA GLN A 106 3.70 -20.49 -10.35
C GLN A 106 3.38 -20.27 -8.87
N GLY A 107 2.16 -19.82 -8.58
CA GLY A 107 1.73 -19.52 -7.22
C GLY A 107 0.57 -18.55 -7.20
N TRP A 108 0.49 -17.79 -6.12
CA TRP A 108 -0.66 -16.93 -5.80
C TRP A 108 -0.18 -15.51 -5.50
N LEU A 109 -0.66 -14.54 -6.25
CA LEU A 109 -0.54 -13.12 -5.93
C LEU A 109 -1.59 -12.76 -4.88
N LEU A 110 -1.16 -12.02 -3.87
CA LEU A 110 -1.98 -11.72 -2.71
C LEU A 110 -2.26 -10.23 -2.65
N THR A 111 -3.55 -9.89 -2.68
CA THR A 111 -4.01 -8.52 -2.64
C THR A 111 -4.70 -8.29 -1.30
N GLN A 112 -4.13 -7.46 -0.44
CA GLN A 112 -4.76 -7.14 0.84
C GLN A 112 -6.02 -6.30 0.62
N THR A 113 -7.10 -6.64 1.32
CA THR A 113 -8.30 -5.81 1.35
C THR A 113 -8.13 -4.77 2.45
N GLY A 114 -8.31 -3.48 2.13
CA GLY A 114 -8.09 -2.36 3.06
C GLY A 114 -8.95 -2.37 4.34
N LYS A 115 -9.85 -3.35 4.50
CA LYS A 115 -10.68 -3.57 5.69
C LYS A 115 -9.91 -4.11 6.90
N CYS A 116 -8.65 -4.53 6.71
CA CYS A 116 -7.84 -5.16 7.76
C CYS A 116 -6.63 -4.32 8.20
N GLY A 117 -6.75 -2.99 8.20
CA GLY A 117 -5.70 -2.09 8.70
C GLY A 117 -5.22 -2.53 10.09
N GLY A 118 -4.02 -3.11 10.17
CA GLY A 118 -3.37 -3.51 11.42
C GLY A 118 -3.22 -5.02 11.67
N THR A 119 -4.02 -5.89 11.05
CA THR A 119 -3.95 -7.34 11.29
C THR A 119 -2.81 -7.99 10.51
N SER A 120 -1.85 -8.59 11.23
CA SER A 120 -0.75 -9.34 10.63
C SER A 120 -1.22 -10.67 10.04
N TRP A 121 -0.40 -11.19 9.13
CA TRP A 121 -0.48 -12.47 8.42
C TRP A 121 -0.60 -13.77 9.24
N ASN A 122 -1.03 -13.68 10.49
CA ASN A 122 -1.20 -14.84 11.38
C ASN A 122 -2.49 -15.64 11.09
N GLY A 123 -3.25 -15.27 10.06
CA GLY A 123 -4.53 -15.90 9.70
C GLY A 123 -4.47 -16.94 8.59
N ILE A 124 -3.31 -17.22 7.99
CA ILE A 124 -3.19 -18.38 7.11
C ILE A 124 -3.08 -19.59 8.02
N ALA A 125 -4.17 -20.33 8.15
CA ALA A 125 -4.09 -21.73 8.55
C ALA A 125 -3.16 -22.42 7.53
N THR A 126 -1.86 -22.50 7.84
CA THR A 126 -1.01 -23.52 7.26
C THR A 126 -1.77 -24.80 7.54
N ALA A 127 -2.27 -25.46 6.50
CA ALA A 127 -2.91 -26.76 6.65
C ALA A 127 -1.88 -27.67 7.32
N THR A 128 -1.96 -27.76 8.65
CA THR A 128 -1.12 -28.61 9.46
C THR A 128 -1.44 -30.02 9.00
N LYS A 129 -0.39 -30.66 8.48
CA LYS A 129 -0.38 -32.06 8.07
C LYS A 129 -1.14 -32.89 9.10
N ASN A 130 -2.12 -33.65 8.63
CA ASN A 130 -2.70 -34.78 9.34
C ASN A 130 -1.58 -35.78 9.70
N PRO A 131 -1.47 -36.23 10.97
CA PRO A 131 -0.85 -37.50 11.27
C PRO A 131 -1.90 -38.40 11.95
N GLN A 132 -2.81 -38.96 11.15
CA GLN A 132 -3.32 -40.31 11.46
C GLN A 132 -2.26 -41.31 11.01
N ASN A 133 -1.37 -41.68 11.93
CA ASN A 133 -0.74 -43.00 12.05
C ASN A 133 0.25 -42.99 13.22
N GLN A 134 -0.25 -43.33 14.41
CA GLN A 134 0.38 -44.25 15.36
C GLN A 134 -0.69 -44.78 16.30
#